data_AF-A0A9Q3JEN1-F1
#
_entry.id   AF-A0A9Q3JEN1-F1
#
_cell.length_a   1.000
_cell.length_b   1.000
_cell.length_c   1.000
_cell.angle_alpha   90.00
_cell.angle_beta   90.00
_cell.angle_gamma   90.00
#
_symmetry.space_group_name_H-M   'P 1'
#
loop_
_entity.id
_entity.type
_entity.pdbx_description
1 polymer ?
#
loop_
_entity_poly.entity_id
_entity_poly.type
_entity_poly.pdbx_seq_one_letter_code
_entity_poly.pdbx_strand_id
1 'polypeptide(L)'
;MFPDFELPFKLYIDAACSQGLGVALHQRKIVDGEPREHVICYIFRQLKDSEASYGAIQTECLCFVWDLEKLHYYLDGSVFEVYTDCTALKSLLNMNTTYRHMLRW
;
A
#
# COMPACT_ATOMS: atom_id res chain seq x y z
N MET A 1 -18.62 -2.54 7.57
CA MET A 1 -18.22 -1.55 8.58
C MET A 1 -17.72 -0.34 7.84
N PHE A 2 -18.25 0.85 8.13
CA PHE A 2 -17.85 2.06 7.39
C PHE A 2 -16.42 2.48 7.77
N PRO A 3 -15.62 3.01 6.84
CA PRO A 3 -14.32 3.61 7.14
C PRO A 3 -14.50 4.84 8.03
N ASP A 4 -13.51 5.13 8.87
CA ASP A 4 -13.48 6.30 9.75
C ASP A 4 -12.22 7.11 9.46
N PHE A 5 -12.38 8.29 8.88
CA PHE A 5 -11.24 9.09 8.39
C PHE A 5 -10.46 9.78 9.53
N GLU A 6 -10.95 9.76 10.77
CA GLU A 6 -10.20 10.27 11.93
C GLU A 6 -9.17 9.26 12.45
N LEU A 7 -9.29 7.99 12.05
CA LEU A 7 -8.40 6.91 12.48
C LEU A 7 -7.40 6.55 11.38
N PRO A 8 -6.15 6.20 11.76
CA PRO A 8 -5.15 5.85 10.77
C PRO A 8 -5.52 4.57 10.01
N PHE A 9 -5.30 4.58 8.70
CA PHE A 9 -5.42 3.39 7.87
C PHE A 9 -4.13 2.56 7.91
N LYS A 10 -4.26 1.28 7.64
CA LYS A 10 -3.14 0.35 7.46
C LYS A 10 -3.21 -0.24 6.07
N LEU A 11 -2.16 -0.06 5.30
CA LEU A 11 -2.04 -0.55 3.94
C LEU A 11 -1.08 -1.73 3.91
N TYR A 12 -1.58 -2.93 3.67
CA TYR A 12 -0.78 -4.13 3.49
C TYR A 12 -0.56 -4.39 2.02
N ILE A 13 0.68 -4.22 1.57
CA ILE A 13 1.10 -4.39 0.18
C ILE A 13 1.70 -5.78 0.05
N ASP A 14 1.23 -6.53 -0.93
CA ASP A 14 1.77 -7.82 -1.33
C ASP A 14 1.86 -7.88 -2.86
N ALA A 15 3.08 -7.87 -3.37
CA ALA A 15 3.35 -7.94 -4.79
C ALA A 15 3.94 -9.31 -5.14
N ALA A 16 3.08 -10.22 -5.58
CA ALA A 16 3.51 -11.54 -6.02
C ALA A 16 4.27 -11.42 -7.35
N CYS A 17 5.57 -11.66 -7.31
CA CYS A 17 6.45 -11.66 -8.47
C CYS A 17 5.84 -12.52 -9.60
N SER A 18 5.55 -11.89 -10.74
CA SER A 18 4.95 -12.51 -11.94
C SER A 18 3.46 -12.88 -11.88
N GLN A 19 2.74 -12.63 -10.77
CA GLN A 19 1.30 -12.95 -10.67
C GLN A 19 0.39 -11.73 -10.63
N GLY A 20 0.73 -10.70 -9.86
CA GLY A 20 -0.15 -9.57 -9.66
C GLY A 20 0.29 -8.61 -8.57
N LEU A 21 -0.45 -7.51 -8.49
CA LEU A 21 -0.35 -6.45 -7.49
C LEU A 21 -1.54 -6.62 -6.54
N GLY A 22 -1.28 -6.79 -5.25
CA GLY A 22 -2.29 -6.98 -4.23
C GLY A 22 -2.14 -5.98 -3.08
N VAL A 23 -3.26 -5.42 -2.64
CA VAL A 23 -3.31 -4.63 -1.41
C VAL A 23 -4.52 -4.98 -0.58
N ALA A 24 -4.32 -4.94 0.74
CA ALA A 24 -5.37 -4.93 1.72
C ALA A 24 -5.35 -3.62 2.52
N LEU A 25 -6.47 -2.90 2.48
CA LEU A 25 -6.68 -1.71 3.30
C LEU A 25 -7.42 -2.12 4.56
N HIS A 26 -6.79 -1.88 5.70
CA HIS A 26 -7.26 -2.22 7.02
C HIS A 26 -7.39 -0.96 7.87
N GLN A 27 -8.16 -1.04 8.94
CA GLN A 27 -8.30 0.01 9.92
C GLN A 27 -8.51 -0.59 11.31
N ARG A 28 -7.80 -0.04 12.30
CA ARG A 28 -7.97 -0.43 13.70
C ARG A 28 -9.11 0.35 14.32
N LYS A 29 -10.11 -0.34 14.87
CA LYS A 29 -11.24 0.28 15.59
C LYS A 29 -11.50 -0.39 16.92
N ILE A 30 -12.14 0.32 17.84
CA ILE A 30 -12.61 -0.25 19.10
C ILE A 30 -13.96 -0.92 18.82
N VAL A 31 -14.04 -2.22 19.05
CA VAL A 31 -15.27 -3.02 18.96
C VAL A 31 -15.43 -3.77 20.26
N ASP A 32 -16.58 -3.62 20.91
CA ASP A 32 -16.87 -4.20 22.22
C ASP A 32 -15.88 -3.78 23.32
N GLY A 33 -15.32 -2.56 23.23
CA GLY A 33 -14.32 -2.04 24.18
C GLY A 33 -12.89 -2.46 23.89
N GLU A 34 -12.66 -3.34 22.92
CA GLU A 34 -11.33 -3.84 22.57
C GLU A 34 -10.87 -3.37 21.18
N PRO A 35 -9.59 -3.03 21.00
CA PRO A 35 -9.06 -2.67 19.70
C PRO A 35 -8.97 -3.90 18.78
N ARG A 36 -9.73 -3.89 17.69
CA ARG A 36 -9.72 -4.90 16.64
C ARG A 36 -9.34 -4.29 15.30
N GLU A 37 -8.60 -5.05 14.51
CA GLU A 37 -8.27 -4.66 13.14
C GLU A 37 -9.33 -5.19 12.18
N HIS A 38 -9.82 -4.31 11.32
CA HIS A 38 -10.88 -4.60 10.37
C HIS A 38 -10.44 -4.28 8.97
N VAL A 39 -10.77 -5.17 8.05
CA VAL A 39 -10.57 -4.96 6.63
C VAL A 39 -11.62 -3.97 6.12
N ILE A 40 -11.15 -2.95 5.40
CA ILE A 40 -12.00 -2.00 4.66
C ILE A 40 -12.20 -2.52 3.23
N CYS A 41 -11.11 -2.83 2.53
CA CYS A 41 -11.18 -3.38 1.17
C CYS A 41 -9.93 -4.18 0.80
N TYR A 42 -10.11 -5.11 -0.14
CA TYR A 42 -9.04 -5.76 -0.88
C TYR A 42 -9.08 -5.30 -2.33
N ILE A 43 -7.93 -4.97 -2.88
CA ILE A 43 -7.77 -4.71 -4.31
C ILE A 43 -6.67 -5.61 -4.86
N PHE A 44 -6.91 -6.12 -6.06
CA PHE A 44 -5.95 -6.97 -6.75
C PHE A 44 -6.02 -6.70 -8.25
N ARG A 45 -4.88 -6.78 -8.90
CA ARG A 45 -4.76 -6.67 -10.36
C ARG A 45 -3.65 -7.59 -10.86
N GLN A 46 -3.88 -8.24 -11.99
CA GLN A 46 -2.85 -9.00 -12.70
C GLN A 46 -1.82 -8.06 -13.37
N LEU A 47 -0.57 -8.51 -13.42
CA LEU A 47 0.49 -7.80 -14.13
C LEU A 47 0.21 -7.78 -15.64
N LYS A 48 0.55 -6.67 -16.28
CA LYS A 48 0.55 -6.57 -17.75
C LYS A 48 1.80 -7.24 -18.31
N ASP A 49 1.75 -7.65 -19.57
CA ASP A 49 2.92 -8.24 -20.27
C ASP A 49 4.16 -7.33 -20.22
N SER A 50 3.97 -6.01 -20.23
CA SER A 50 5.05 -5.02 -20.11
C SER A 50 5.69 -4.97 -18.72
N GLU A 51 4.96 -5.39 -17.69
CA GLU A 51 5.37 -5.37 -16.27
C GLU A 51 5.89 -6.76 -15.85
N ALA A 52 5.68 -7.80 -16.65
CA ALA A 52 6.11 -9.16 -16.37
C ALA A 52 7.65 -9.32 -16.27
N SER A 53 8.41 -8.39 -16.85
CA SER A 53 9.88 -8.37 -16.79
C SER A 53 10.43 -7.65 -15.55
N TYR A 54 9.57 -7.06 -14.71
CA TYR A 54 10.02 -6.29 -13.55
C TYR A 54 10.58 -7.20 -12.46
N GLY A 55 11.67 -6.75 -11.84
CA GLY A 55 12.21 -7.41 -10.65
C GLY A 55 11.31 -7.21 -9.43
N ALA A 56 11.45 -8.03 -8.39
CA ALA A 56 10.60 -8.01 -7.20
C ALA A 56 10.43 -6.59 -6.60
N ILE A 57 11.53 -5.86 -6.41
CA ILE A 57 11.51 -4.48 -5.87
C ILE A 57 10.70 -3.53 -6.77
N GLN A 58 10.86 -3.63 -8.09
CA GLN A 58 10.14 -2.78 -9.04
C GLN A 58 8.65 -3.07 -9.05
N THR A 59 8.29 -4.36 -9.02
CA THR A 59 6.89 -4.81 -8.95
C THR A 59 6.22 -4.34 -7.66
N GLU A 60 6.94 -4.32 -6.55
CA GLU A 60 6.41 -3.87 -5.26
C GLU A 60 6.27 -2.35 -5.17
N CYS A 61 7.22 -1.59 -5.70
CA CYS A 61 7.07 -0.15 -5.89
C CYS A 61 5.87 0.16 -6.82
N LEU A 62 5.71 -0.60 -7.91
CA LEU A 62 4.58 -0.45 -8.82
C LEU A 62 3.26 -0.75 -8.11
N CYS A 63 3.22 -1.79 -7.27
CA CYS A 63 2.06 -2.09 -6.42
C CYS A 63 1.71 -0.86 -5.59
N PHE A 64 2.67 -0.36 -4.82
CA PHE A 64 2.46 0.79 -3.94
C PHE A 64 1.91 2.03 -4.67
N VAL A 65 2.52 2.40 -5.81
CA VAL A 65 2.04 3.54 -6.61
C VAL A 65 0.62 3.32 -7.10
N TRP A 66 0.35 2.13 -7.64
CA TRP A 66 -0.98 1.76 -8.10
C TRP A 66 -2.02 1.77 -6.97
N ASP A 67 -1.66 1.31 -5.78
CA ASP A 67 -2.53 1.28 -4.60
C ASP A 67 -2.90 2.69 -4.14
N LEU A 68 -1.93 3.61 -4.10
CA LEU A 68 -2.17 5.01 -3.78
C LEU A 68 -3.14 5.66 -4.79
N GLU A 69 -2.99 5.38 -6.09
CA GLU A 69 -3.91 5.88 -7.11
C GLU A 69 -5.31 5.31 -6.95
N LYS A 70 -5.45 4.01 -6.67
CA LYS A 70 -6.76 3.35 -6.56
C LYS A 70 -7.48 3.66 -5.26
N LEU A 71 -6.74 3.82 -4.17
CA LEU A 71 -7.29 4.09 -2.85
C LEU A 71 -7.21 5.58 -2.47
N HIS A 72 -6.97 6.48 -3.44
CA HIS A 72 -6.90 7.92 -3.17
C HIS A 72 -8.15 8.45 -2.43
N TYR A 73 -9.35 7.93 -2.73
CA TYR A 73 -10.57 8.31 -2.00
C TYR A 73 -10.53 7.99 -0.49
N TYR A 74 -9.69 7.06 -0.05
CA TYR A 74 -9.49 6.70 1.35
C TYR A 74 -8.24 7.35 1.95
N LEU A 75 -7.15 7.37 1.19
CA LEU A 75 -5.83 7.74 1.69
C LEU A 75 -5.56 9.25 1.59
N ASP A 76 -6.20 9.95 0.66
CA ASP A 76 -5.99 11.39 0.48
C ASP A 76 -6.45 12.15 1.73
N GLY A 77 -5.58 13.03 2.24
CA GLY A 77 -5.78 13.77 3.49
C GLY A 77 -5.76 12.93 4.78
N SER A 78 -5.58 11.61 4.70
CA SER A 78 -5.58 10.71 5.86
C SER A 78 -4.17 10.28 6.25
N VAL A 79 -3.96 9.98 7.54
CA VAL A 79 -2.72 9.34 8.01
C VAL A 79 -2.84 7.84 7.79
N PHE A 80 -1.81 7.21 7.21
CA PHE A 80 -1.79 5.77 7.02
C PHE A 80 -0.40 5.17 7.23
N GLU A 81 -0.38 3.90 7.64
CA GLU A 81 0.81 3.10 7.85
C GLU A 81 0.92 2.08 6.71
N VAL A 82 2.13 1.94 6.14
CA VAL A 82 2.39 1.00 5.05
C VAL A 82 3.15 -0.21 5.57
N TYR A 83 2.61 -1.41 5.32
CA TYR A 83 3.20 -2.69 5.63
C TYR A 83 3.53 -3.43 4.32
N THR A 84 4.79 -3.80 4.18
CA THR A 84 5.38 -4.45 3.00
C THR A 84 6.45 -5.41 3.51
N ASP A 85 6.77 -6.49 2.81
CA ASP A 85 7.89 -7.37 3.14
C ASP A 85 9.21 -6.91 2.50
N CYS A 86 9.16 -6.04 1.48
CA CYS A 86 10.35 -5.42 0.89
C CYS A 86 11.02 -4.36 1.75
N THR A 87 12.24 -4.69 2.14
CA THR A 87 13.16 -3.80 2.85
C THR A 87 13.59 -2.59 2.02
N ALA A 88 13.68 -2.73 0.68
CA ALA A 88 14.05 -1.62 -0.19
C ALA A 88 12.95 -0.55 -0.24
N LEU A 89 11.68 -0.95 -0.30
CA LEU A 89 10.54 -0.03 -0.26
C LEU A 89 10.46 0.66 1.12
N LYS A 90 10.63 -0.09 2.22
CA LYS A 90 10.74 0.50 3.57
C LYS A 90 11.86 1.52 3.66
N SER A 91 13.02 1.21 3.10
CA SER A 91 14.17 2.13 3.10
C SER A 91 13.86 3.38 2.29
N LEU A 92 13.27 3.24 1.10
CA LEU A 92 12.87 4.34 0.23
C LEU A 92 11.87 5.30 0.93
N LEU A 93 10.87 4.75 1.64
CA LEU A 93 9.86 5.54 2.34
C LEU A 93 10.39 6.21 3.61
N ASN A 94 11.33 5.57 4.31
CA ASN A 94 11.95 6.13 5.52
C ASN A 94 13.14 7.05 5.22
N MET A 95 13.66 7.02 3.99
CA MET A 95 14.70 7.93 3.55
C MET A 95 14.13 9.36 3.50
N ASN A 96 14.57 10.18 4.45
CA ASN A 96 14.21 11.59 4.58
C ASN A 96 14.89 12.46 3.48
N THR A 97 14.97 11.95 2.25
CA THR A 97 16.04 12.33 1.34
C THR A 97 15.54 13.12 0.13
N THR A 98 16.01 14.37 0.10
CA THR A 98 16.00 15.44 -0.91
C THR A 98 16.30 15.06 -2.37
N TYR A 99 16.49 13.78 -2.73
CA TYR A 99 16.82 13.36 -4.10
C TYR A 99 15.57 13.15 -4.95
N ARG A 100 15.03 14.28 -5.43
CA ARG A 100 13.88 14.42 -6.36
C ARG A 100 13.91 13.53 -7.61
N HIS A 101 15.04 12.93 -7.97
CA HIS A 101 15.15 12.09 -9.18
C HIS A 101 14.66 10.66 -8.98
N MET A 102 14.59 10.15 -7.73
CA MET A 102 14.03 8.83 -7.41
C MET A 102 12.50 8.86 -7.20
N LEU A 103 11.89 10.04 -7.22
CA LEU A 103 10.45 10.28 -7.01
C LEU A 103 9.66 10.43 -8.32
N ARG A 104 10.25 10.12 -9.47
CA ARG A 104 9.51 10.10 -10.74
C ARG A 104 9.05 8.68 -11.04
N TRP A 105 7.77 8.44 -10.79
CA TRP A 105 6.99 7.30 -11.26
C TRP A 105 5.98 7.80 -12.29
#